data_AF-A0A1A8GH26-F1
#
_entry.id   AF-A0A1A8GH26-F1
#
_cell.length_a   1.000
_cell.length_b   1.000
_cell.length_c   1.000
_cell.angle_alpha   90.00
_cell.angle_beta   90.00
_cell.angle_gamma   90.00
#
_symmetry.space_group_name_H-M   'P 1'
#
loop_
_entity.id
_entity.type
_entity.pdbx_description
1 polymer ?
#
loop_
_entity_poly.entity_id
_entity_poly.type
_entity_poly.pdbx_seq_one_letter_code
_entity_poly.pdbx_strand_id
1 'polypeptide(L)'
;FDEVVMKRALQYSASNGIPELLTWMKNLQKNLHSPPSAGYAPEKGQMDMCVTTGSQEGLCKVFEMLVNPGDNVLLDAPTYSGTLAALQPL
;
A
#
# COMPACT_ATOMS: atom_id res chain seq x y z
N PHE A 1 -0.03 -23.17 -17.07
CA PHE A 1 -0.71 -21.89 -16.83
C PHE A 1 -1.41 -21.48 -18.10
N ASP A 2 -2.53 -20.77 -17.98
CA ASP A 2 -3.23 -20.19 -19.14
C ASP A 2 -2.29 -19.24 -19.90
N GLU A 3 -2.15 -19.44 -21.21
CA GLU A 3 -1.21 -18.70 -22.07
C GLU A 3 -1.55 -17.19 -22.13
N VAL A 4 -2.83 -16.86 -22.13
CA VAL A 4 -3.31 -15.46 -22.17
C VAL A 4 -2.98 -14.76 -20.86
N VAL A 5 -3.17 -15.44 -19.73
CA VAL A 5 -2.82 -14.91 -18.40
C VAL A 5 -1.32 -14.64 -18.31
N MET A 6 -0.48 -15.59 -18.76
CA MET A 6 0.97 -15.44 -18.71
C MET A 6 1.43 -14.27 -19.60
N LYS A 7 0.88 -14.16 -20.81
CA LYS A 7 1.22 -13.07 -21.75
C LYS A 7 0.92 -11.69 -21.17
N ARG A 8 -0.16 -11.55 -20.41
CA ARG A 8 -0.50 -10.29 -19.72
C ARG A 8 0.39 -10.03 -18.50
N ALA A 9 0.66 -11.06 -17.70
CA ALA A 9 1.48 -10.93 -16.49
C ALA A 9 2.93 -10.49 -16.79
N LEU A 10 3.46 -10.88 -17.96
CA LEU A 10 4.80 -10.50 -18.43
C LEU A 10 4.85 -9.13 -19.15
N GLN A 11 3.73 -8.42 -19.23
CA GLN A 11 3.65 -7.10 -19.85
C GLN A 11 3.54 -6.00 -18.79
N TYR A 12 3.92 -4.77 -19.17
CA TYR A 12 3.67 -3.58 -18.36
C TYR A 12 2.23 -3.50 -17.89
N SER A 13 2.06 -3.05 -16.65
CA SER A 13 0.79 -2.97 -15.94
C SER A 13 0.70 -1.66 -15.18
N ALA A 14 -0.49 -1.35 -14.64
CA ALA A 14 -0.69 -0.16 -13.82
C ALA A 14 0.19 -0.21 -12.55
N SER A 15 0.70 0.96 -12.13
CA SER A 15 1.62 1.06 -10.99
C SER A 15 1.04 0.59 -9.66
N ASN A 16 -0.28 0.66 -9.49
CA ASN A 16 -0.97 0.18 -8.30
C ASN A 16 -1.18 -1.35 -8.28
N GLY A 17 -0.98 -2.04 -9.40
CA GLY A 17 -1.12 -3.48 -9.52
C GLY A 17 -2.19 -3.91 -10.53
N ILE A 18 -2.26 -5.23 -10.76
CA ILE A 18 -3.24 -5.81 -11.69
C ILE A 18 -4.65 -5.87 -11.06
N PRO A 19 -5.73 -5.72 -11.86
CA PRO A 19 -7.09 -5.61 -11.33
C PRO A 19 -7.55 -6.80 -10.47
N GLU A 20 -7.12 -8.01 -10.81
CA GLU A 20 -7.51 -9.24 -10.10
C GLU A 20 -6.92 -9.28 -8.70
N LEU A 21 -5.63 -8.94 -8.58
CA LEU A 21 -4.94 -8.89 -7.29
C LEU A 21 -5.52 -7.77 -6.41
N LEU A 22 -5.78 -6.59 -6.99
CA LEU A 22 -6.40 -5.48 -6.28
C LEU A 22 -7.79 -5.84 -5.74
N THR A 23 -8.62 -6.49 -6.56
CA THR A 23 -9.95 -6.95 -6.15
C THR A 23 -9.85 -7.97 -5.00
N TRP A 24 -8.94 -8.93 -5.13
CA TRP A 24 -8.71 -9.93 -4.09
C TRP A 24 -8.23 -9.29 -2.78
N MET A 25 -7.27 -8.37 -2.82
CA MET A 25 -6.76 -7.65 -1.65
C MET A 25 -7.84 -6.80 -0.97
N LYS A 26 -8.68 -6.10 -1.76
CA LYS A 26 -9.82 -5.33 -1.23
C LYS A 26 -10.79 -6.23 -0.46
N ASN A 27 -11.10 -7.40 -1.02
CA ASN A 27 -11.97 -8.37 -0.36
C ASN A 27 -11.33 -8.95 0.90
N LEU A 28 -10.03 -9.25 0.87
CA LEU A 28 -9.28 -9.69 2.05
C LEU A 28 -9.37 -8.66 3.19
N GLN A 29 -9.12 -7.38 2.89
CA GLN A 29 -9.19 -6.30 3.86
C GLN A 29 -10.61 -6.12 4.43
N LYS A 30 -11.64 -6.20 3.58
CA LYS A 30 -13.05 -6.18 4.03
C LYS A 30 -13.36 -7.33 4.98
N ASN A 31 -12.95 -8.54 4.63
CA ASN A 31 -13.27 -9.75 5.39
C ASN A 31 -12.56 -9.80 6.76
N LEU A 32 -11.30 -9.36 6.82
CA LEU A 32 -10.51 -9.44 8.05
C LEU A 32 -10.61 -8.21 8.94
N HIS A 33 -10.81 -7.02 8.36
CA HIS A 33 -10.70 -5.76 9.09
C HIS A 33 -11.96 -4.88 9.02
N SER A 34 -12.88 -5.16 8.09
CA SER A 34 -14.13 -4.39 7.90
C SER A 34 -13.92 -2.87 7.96
N PRO A 35 -13.01 -2.29 7.15
CA PRO A 35 -12.69 -0.87 7.27
C PRO A 35 -13.93 0.00 6.97
N PRO A 36 -14.22 1.03 7.78
CA PRO A 36 -15.46 1.80 7.68
C PRO A 36 -15.61 2.52 6.33
N SER A 37 -14.49 2.93 5.72
CA SER A 37 -14.47 3.60 4.42
C SER A 37 -14.61 2.66 3.22
N ALA A 38 -14.71 1.34 3.42
CA ALA A 38 -14.78 0.37 2.32
C ALA A 38 -16.08 0.46 1.51
N GLY A 39 -17.15 0.97 2.12
CA GLY A 39 -18.47 1.18 1.50
C GLY A 39 -18.73 2.62 1.07
N TYR A 40 -17.78 3.53 1.25
CA TYR A 40 -17.97 4.92 0.86
C TYR A 40 -17.99 5.05 -0.66
N ALA A 41 -18.63 6.10 -1.16
CA ALA A 41 -18.50 6.48 -2.56
C ALA A 41 -17.10 7.05 -2.81
N PRO A 42 -16.54 6.94 -4.03
CA PRO A 42 -15.18 7.40 -4.34
C PRO A 42 -14.91 8.86 -3.92
N GLU A 43 -15.87 9.76 -4.16
CA GLU A 43 -15.80 11.17 -3.81
C GLU A 43 -15.81 11.45 -2.30
N LYS A 44 -16.15 10.44 -1.49
CA LYS A 44 -16.16 10.49 -0.02
C LYS A 44 -14.98 9.77 0.61
N GLY A 45 -13.93 9.46 -0.16
CA GLY A 45 -12.73 8.80 0.34
C GLY A 45 -12.93 7.31 0.57
N GLN A 46 -13.46 6.61 -0.43
CA GLN A 46 -13.53 5.15 -0.43
C GLN A 46 -12.13 4.55 -0.23
N MET A 47 -12.03 3.53 0.63
CA MET A 47 -10.78 2.78 0.77
C MET A 47 -10.34 2.18 -0.58
N ASP A 48 -9.06 2.31 -0.89
CA ASP A 48 -8.43 1.70 -2.05
C ASP A 48 -7.17 0.92 -1.67
N MET A 49 -6.64 0.15 -2.61
CA MET A 49 -5.46 -0.69 -2.44
C MET A 49 -4.40 -0.38 -3.49
N CYS A 50 -3.14 -0.50 -3.09
CA CYS A 50 -1.98 -0.42 -3.96
C CYS A 50 -1.03 -1.56 -3.60
N VAL A 51 -0.55 -2.29 -4.60
CA VAL A 51 0.44 -3.34 -4.41
C VAL A 51 1.82 -2.71 -4.22
N THR A 52 2.50 -3.09 -3.15
CA THR A 52 3.88 -2.70 -2.86
C THR A 52 4.82 -3.87 -3.08
N THR A 53 6.12 -3.60 -3.19
CA THR A 53 7.17 -4.63 -3.25
C THR A 53 7.56 -5.16 -1.87
N GLY A 54 6.88 -4.71 -0.81
CA GLY A 54 7.10 -5.09 0.57
C GLY A 54 6.63 -4.02 1.56
N SER A 55 6.71 -4.32 2.85
CA SER A 55 6.34 -3.37 3.91
C SER A 55 7.28 -2.17 3.97
N GLN A 56 8.58 -2.37 3.75
CA GLN A 56 9.57 -1.28 3.80
C GLN A 56 9.35 -0.26 2.68
N GLU A 57 9.01 -0.70 1.46
CA GLU A 57 8.67 0.21 0.36
C GLU A 57 7.36 0.98 0.63
N GLY A 58 6.38 0.32 1.25
CA GLY A 58 5.16 0.97 1.73
C GLY A 58 5.44 2.04 2.79
N LEU A 59 6.32 1.76 3.76
CA LEU A 59 6.73 2.74 4.77
C LEU A 59 7.43 3.95 4.14
N CYS A 60 8.41 3.73 3.24
CA CYS A 60 9.07 4.81 2.51
C CYS A 60 8.06 5.72 1.81
N LYS A 61 7.14 5.14 1.01
CA LYS A 61 6.10 5.90 0.31
C LYS A 61 5.22 6.74 1.25
N VAL A 62 4.83 6.17 2.38
CA VAL A 62 3.99 6.87 3.37
C VAL A 62 4.73 8.04 3.99
N PHE A 63 6.01 7.86 4.35
CA PHE A 63 6.79 8.94 4.95
C PHE A 63 7.12 10.05 3.95
N GLU A 64 7.52 9.71 2.72
CA GLU A 64 7.73 10.69 1.64
C GLU A 64 6.46 11.50 1.32
N MET A 65 5.28 10.90 1.47
CA MET A 65 4.01 11.57 1.21
C MET A 65 3.55 12.48 2.35
N LEU A 66 3.89 12.17 3.60
CA LEU A 66 3.27 12.78 4.79
C LEU A 66 4.23 13.59 5.67
N VAL A 67 5.55 13.41 5.53
CA VAL A 67 6.57 13.97 6.43
C VAL A 67 7.48 14.91 5.66
N ASN A 68 7.69 16.12 6.19
CA ASN A 68 8.63 17.10 5.66
C ASN A 68 9.85 17.25 6.58
N PRO A 69 10.98 17.78 6.06
CA PRO A 69 12.14 18.09 6.88
C PRO A 69 11.79 19.01 8.06
N GLY A 70 12.10 18.57 9.27
CA GLY A 70 11.81 19.27 10.53
C GLY A 70 10.50 18.87 11.23
N ASP A 71 9.67 18.02 10.60
CA ASP A 71 8.50 17.45 11.25
C ASP A 71 8.89 16.47 12.36
N ASN A 72 8.06 16.39 13.41
CA ASN A 72 8.22 15.40 14.47
C ASN A 72 7.30 14.21 14.23
N VAL A 73 7.84 12.99 14.29
CA VAL A 73 7.09 11.74 14.12
C VAL A 73 7.12 10.95 15.44
N LEU A 74 5.96 10.47 15.89
CA LEU A 74 5.86 9.61 17.07
C LEU A 74 6.24 8.17 16.71
N LEU A 75 7.12 7.57 17.51
CA LEU A 75 7.59 6.19 17.35
C LEU A 75 7.57 5.44 18.69
N ASP A 76 7.27 4.15 18.64
CA ASP A 76 7.39 3.27 19.81
C ASP A 76 8.87 3.04 20.18
N ALA A 77 9.12 2.74 21.46
CA ALA A 77 10.44 2.38 21.98
C ALA A 77 10.38 1.02 22.71
N PRO A 78 10.92 -0.07 22.13
CA PRO A 78 11.63 -0.14 20.85
C PRO A 78 10.71 -0.13 19.62
N THR A 79 11.25 0.33 18.48
CA THR A 79 10.59 0.35 17.16
C THR A 79 11.24 -0.61 16.18
N TYR A 80 10.49 -1.06 15.16
CA TYR A 80 11.02 -1.84 14.04
C TYR A 80 12.14 -1.09 13.29
N SER A 81 13.31 -1.74 13.13
CA SER A 81 14.48 -1.10 12.52
C SER A 81 14.27 -0.66 11.08
N GLY A 82 13.42 -1.34 10.31
CA GLY A 82 13.07 -0.93 8.95
C GLY A 82 12.34 0.41 8.89
N THR A 83 11.58 0.76 9.94
CA THR A 83 10.94 2.07 10.08
C THR A 83 12.00 3.17 10.25
N LEU A 84 13.00 2.94 11.11
CA LEU A 84 14.09 3.89 11.30
C LEU A 84 14.89 4.09 10.01
N ALA A 85 15.16 3.00 9.27
CA ALA A 85 15.85 3.07 7.99
C ALA A 85 15.07 3.87 6.92
N ALA A 86 13.74 3.86 6.98
CA ALA A 86 12.90 4.64 6.07
C ALA A 86 12.79 6.12 6.45
N LEU A 87 12.92 6.47 7.75
CA LEU A 87 12.82 7.85 8.24
C LEU A 87 14.14 8.62 8.20
N GLN A 88 15.27 7.96 8.44
CA GLN A 88 16.60 8.61 8.51
C GLN A 88 17.00 9.45 7.27
N PRO A 89 16.62 9.09 6.03
CA PRO A 89 16.97 9.89 4.85
C PRO A 89 16.09 11.13 4.61
N LEU A 90 14.98 11.30 5.35
CA LEU A 90 14.03 12.41 5.22
C LEU A 90 14.44 13.61 6.10
#